data_AF-A0A1Y1UXG3-F1
#
_entry.id   AF-A0A1Y1UXG3-F1
#
_cell.length_a   1.000
_cell.length_b   1.000
_cell.length_c   1.000
_cell.angle_alpha   90.00
_cell.angle_beta   90.00
_cell.angle_gamma   90.00
#
_symmetry.space_group_name_H-M   'P 1'
#
loop_
_entity.id
_entity.type
_entity.pdbx_description
1 polymer ?
#
loop_
_entity_poly.entity_id
_entity_poly.type
_entity_poly.pdbx_seq_one_letter_code
_entity_poly.pdbx_strand_id
1 'polypeptide(L)'
;MCNLSQKRSIVAGWIKNHNFIDLQNYVTKNKINLKQLNKSKFDLLVLAIDSNAPINLIKYILQECRYPTLNYYLNYRCQKENNQQQLHYPNFNVSPLSLALLKNNYDVADLLLQHHADINFEIDNNDLYYTLYHHPTQSNSMTTITTFQYILKNGIHSPSPSFISTLIKNFHNELLEMLIKHFNLSRRMILQLLSFYKYQQTLTAKQLDTLLKNTIDFTEDMYNDAITLANDKALKILISYDTKNRYQINYTLLKYATQYPTDHFITAIQNGSLTLPFNTEKILDNLRHMEEKKIRIRELVGQNDVHSLQQFITRNEFPLLLCCHDATPNKIKKEDILMYAIKNQSSYDMIQFILKHYYSTSLNYTLGSSQSPLLEALTQSRFDVAKLLIRKGADINYKVFFNDRILYYLYYRHLTPRQLIFCIKHGAVLFDDAFDVVQKFIENSQNHLLNLLFKQCIFNNDAIYHLLLLYKNKTKLNRKQLKWFLNKKKGNLSVKKRWYKIANQKQNDQALKILSENDFTF
;
A
#
# COMPACT_ATOMS: atom_id res chain seq x y z
N MET A 1 14.05 -51.36 -26.53
CA MET A 1 13.36 -50.69 -25.39
C MET A 1 12.93 -49.31 -25.82
N CYS A 2 11.65 -48.97 -25.70
CA CYS A 2 11.12 -47.66 -26.11
C CYS A 2 11.55 -46.58 -25.10
N ASN A 3 12.31 -45.56 -25.53
CA ASN A 3 12.77 -44.47 -24.66
C ASN A 3 11.58 -43.61 -24.19
N LEU A 4 11.66 -43.00 -23.01
CA LEU A 4 10.65 -42.11 -22.40
C LEU A 4 10.08 -41.05 -23.38
N SER A 5 10.89 -40.59 -24.34
CA SER A 5 10.43 -39.65 -25.39
C SER A 5 9.39 -40.26 -26.33
N GLN A 6 9.62 -41.50 -26.78
CA GLN A 6 8.69 -42.22 -27.65
C GLN A 6 7.40 -42.56 -26.91
N LYS A 7 7.50 -43.04 -25.66
CA LYS A 7 6.34 -43.28 -24.79
C LYS A 7 5.48 -42.03 -24.61
N ARG A 8 6.12 -40.86 -24.41
CA ARG A 8 5.43 -39.56 -24.33
C ARG A 8 4.69 -39.23 -25.62
N SER A 9 5.33 -39.39 -26.78
CA SER A 9 4.73 -39.09 -28.08
C SER A 9 3.47 -39.94 -28.33
N ILE A 10 3.56 -41.24 -28.04
CA ILE A 10 2.46 -42.18 -28.19
C ILE A 10 1.28 -41.81 -27.27
N VAL A 11 1.54 -41.60 -25.98
CA VAL A 11 0.51 -41.19 -25.00
C VAL A 11 -0.13 -39.85 -25.40
N ALA A 12 0.68 -38.87 -25.81
CA ALA A 12 0.19 -37.58 -26.28
C ALA A 12 -0.74 -37.72 -27.50
N GLY A 13 -0.42 -38.64 -28.43
CA GLY A 13 -1.25 -38.94 -29.59
C GLY A 13 -2.65 -39.44 -29.21
N TRP A 14 -2.76 -40.39 -28.27
CA TRP A 14 -4.07 -40.86 -27.82
C TRP A 14 -4.87 -39.81 -27.06
N ILE A 15 -4.20 -38.97 -26.26
CA ILE A 15 -4.87 -37.85 -25.58
C ILE A 15 -5.45 -36.87 -26.59
N LYS A 16 -4.66 -36.48 -27.62
CA LYS A 16 -5.12 -35.57 -28.67
C LYS A 16 -6.26 -36.14 -29.51
N ASN A 17 -6.24 -37.44 -29.77
CA ASN A 17 -7.28 -38.13 -30.55
C ASN A 17 -8.45 -38.64 -29.69
N HIS A 18 -8.50 -38.28 -28.40
CA HIS A 18 -9.52 -38.69 -27.43
C HIS A 18 -9.71 -40.22 -27.30
N ASN A 19 -8.68 -41.00 -27.63
CA ASN A 19 -8.75 -42.46 -27.64
C ASN A 19 -8.42 -43.03 -26.25
N PHE A 20 -9.44 -43.01 -25.40
CA PHE A 20 -9.34 -43.41 -23.99
C PHE A 20 -8.99 -44.90 -23.81
N ILE A 21 -9.61 -45.78 -24.60
CA ILE A 21 -9.45 -47.24 -24.48
C ILE A 21 -8.02 -47.66 -24.81
N ASP A 22 -7.47 -47.17 -25.91
CA ASP A 22 -6.10 -47.52 -26.31
C ASP A 22 -5.07 -46.95 -25.34
N LEU A 23 -5.30 -45.74 -24.81
CA LEU A 23 -4.47 -45.18 -23.75
C LEU A 23 -4.44 -46.08 -22.51
N GLN A 24 -5.61 -46.51 -22.00
CA GLN A 24 -5.69 -47.40 -20.83
C GLN A 24 -5.02 -48.75 -21.08
N ASN A 25 -5.29 -49.37 -22.23
CA ASN A 25 -4.70 -50.65 -22.62
C ASN A 25 -3.18 -50.56 -22.69
N TYR A 26 -2.64 -49.50 -23.29
CA TYR A 26 -1.20 -49.32 -23.40
C TYR A 26 -0.54 -49.06 -22.05
N VAL A 27 -1.13 -48.18 -21.22
CA VAL A 27 -0.62 -47.88 -19.88
C VAL A 27 -0.57 -49.13 -19.02
N THR A 28 -1.63 -49.94 -19.05
CA THR A 28 -1.74 -51.19 -18.28
C THR A 28 -0.77 -52.26 -18.78
N LYS A 29 -0.80 -52.56 -20.09
CA LYS A 29 0.04 -53.60 -20.71
C LYS A 29 1.52 -53.32 -20.54
N ASN A 30 1.93 -52.06 -20.59
CA ASN A 30 3.34 -51.66 -20.53
C ASN A 30 3.76 -51.12 -19.15
N LYS A 31 2.89 -51.18 -18.14
CA LYS A 31 3.12 -50.68 -16.77
C LYS A 31 3.71 -49.26 -16.75
N ILE A 32 3.10 -48.35 -17.50
CA ILE A 32 3.63 -46.99 -17.69
C ILE A 32 3.22 -46.10 -16.52
N ASN A 33 4.19 -45.46 -15.89
CA ASN A 33 3.95 -44.40 -14.93
C ASN A 33 3.72 -43.07 -15.68
N LEU A 34 2.46 -42.64 -15.83
CA LEU A 34 2.11 -41.42 -16.55
C LEU A 34 2.79 -40.18 -15.96
N LYS A 35 2.95 -40.11 -14.63
CA LYS A 35 3.63 -39.00 -13.95
C LYS A 35 5.06 -38.79 -14.46
N GLN A 36 5.78 -39.86 -14.79
CA GLN A 36 7.16 -39.79 -15.30
C GLN A 36 7.26 -39.24 -16.73
N LEU A 37 6.13 -39.13 -17.44
CA LEU A 37 6.09 -38.56 -18.78
C LEU A 37 6.07 -37.02 -18.75
N ASN A 38 5.61 -36.41 -17.65
CA ASN A 38 5.62 -34.96 -17.46
C ASN A 38 7.06 -34.40 -17.37
N LYS A 39 7.25 -33.16 -17.82
CA LYS A 39 8.51 -32.40 -17.82
C LYS A 39 8.22 -30.92 -17.57
N SER A 40 9.28 -30.13 -17.35
CA SER A 40 9.17 -28.68 -17.11
C SER A 40 8.43 -27.87 -18.19
N LYS A 41 8.36 -28.37 -19.43
CA LYS A 41 7.65 -27.73 -20.56
C LYS A 41 6.58 -28.63 -21.20
N PHE A 42 6.21 -29.74 -20.55
CA PHE A 42 5.23 -30.68 -21.09
C PHE A 42 4.48 -31.34 -19.95
N ASP A 43 3.16 -31.25 -19.97
CA ASP A 43 2.30 -31.85 -18.96
C ASP A 43 1.07 -32.49 -19.59
N LEU A 44 0.78 -33.72 -19.18
CA LEU A 44 -0.30 -34.53 -19.74
C LEU A 44 -1.68 -33.94 -19.42
N LEU A 45 -1.87 -33.36 -18.23
CA LEU A 45 -3.13 -32.73 -17.85
C LEU A 45 -3.37 -31.48 -18.69
N VAL A 46 -2.39 -30.58 -18.79
CA VAL A 46 -2.48 -29.39 -19.64
C VAL A 46 -2.72 -29.76 -21.11
N LEU A 47 -2.05 -30.80 -21.62
CA LEU A 47 -2.29 -31.31 -22.97
C LEU A 47 -3.74 -31.79 -23.18
N ALA A 48 -4.28 -32.55 -22.23
CA ALA A 48 -5.63 -33.07 -22.31
C ALA A 48 -6.68 -31.96 -22.29
N ILE A 49 -6.49 -30.96 -21.42
CA ILE A 49 -7.36 -29.78 -21.36
C ILE A 49 -7.27 -28.99 -22.67
N ASP A 50 -6.07 -28.75 -23.20
CA ASP A 50 -5.91 -27.99 -24.43
C ASP A 50 -6.57 -28.66 -25.64
N SER A 51 -6.49 -29.99 -25.68
CA SER A 51 -7.07 -30.82 -26.74
C SER A 51 -8.58 -31.00 -26.61
N ASN A 52 -9.24 -30.34 -25.65
CA ASN A 52 -10.66 -30.53 -25.33
C ASN A 52 -11.01 -32.01 -25.06
N ALA A 53 -10.12 -32.74 -24.38
CA ALA A 53 -10.36 -34.14 -24.07
C ALA A 53 -11.60 -34.32 -23.17
N PRO A 54 -12.34 -35.43 -23.32
CA PRO A 54 -13.54 -35.67 -22.53
C PRO A 54 -13.21 -35.81 -21.03
N ILE A 55 -14.14 -35.41 -20.17
CA ILE A 55 -13.93 -35.28 -18.72
C ILE A 55 -13.49 -36.60 -18.05
N ASN A 56 -13.93 -37.76 -18.57
CA ASN A 56 -13.51 -39.08 -18.09
C ASN A 56 -12.01 -39.34 -18.31
N LEU A 57 -11.48 -38.92 -19.45
CA LEU A 57 -10.05 -39.01 -19.77
C LEU A 57 -9.25 -38.08 -18.85
N ILE A 58 -9.74 -36.87 -18.58
CA ILE A 58 -9.10 -35.93 -17.63
C ILE A 58 -9.09 -36.51 -16.21
N LYS A 59 -10.20 -37.07 -15.74
CA LYS A 59 -10.27 -37.77 -14.44
C LYS A 59 -9.25 -38.90 -14.34
N TYR A 60 -9.11 -39.69 -15.39
CA TYR A 60 -8.11 -40.76 -15.45
C TYR A 60 -6.68 -40.21 -15.36
N ILE A 61 -6.34 -39.14 -16.08
CA ILE A 61 -5.02 -38.51 -15.98
C ILE A 61 -4.74 -38.00 -14.56
N LEU A 62 -5.71 -37.33 -13.91
CA LEU A 62 -5.58 -36.86 -12.53
C LEU A 62 -5.28 -38.02 -11.57
N GLN A 63 -6.02 -39.12 -11.71
CA GLN A 63 -5.89 -40.32 -10.88
C GLN A 63 -4.53 -41.01 -11.06
N GLU A 64 -4.08 -41.19 -12.30
CA GLU A 64 -2.84 -41.91 -12.61
C GLU A 64 -1.58 -41.08 -12.35
N CYS A 65 -1.62 -39.78 -12.64
CA CYS A 65 -0.46 -38.90 -12.41
C CYS A 65 -0.28 -38.51 -10.94
N ARG A 66 -1.35 -38.52 -10.12
CA ARG A 66 -1.34 -38.15 -8.69
C ARG A 66 -0.56 -36.85 -8.45
N TYR A 67 -1.07 -35.78 -9.05
CA TYR A 67 -0.49 -34.45 -8.92
C TYR A 67 -0.45 -34.03 -7.45
N PRO A 68 0.71 -33.58 -6.92
CA PRO A 68 0.79 -33.11 -5.54
C PRO A 68 0.03 -31.80 -5.32
N THR A 69 -0.10 -31.01 -6.37
CA THR A 69 -0.90 -29.78 -6.43
C THR A 69 -1.29 -29.50 -7.88
N LEU A 70 -2.41 -28.82 -8.08
CA LEU A 70 -2.84 -28.27 -9.37
C LEU A 70 -2.42 -26.80 -9.56
N ASN A 71 -1.77 -26.23 -8.55
CA ASN A 71 -1.35 -24.82 -8.50
C ASN A 71 0.08 -24.69 -9.05
N TYR A 72 0.21 -24.96 -10.35
CA TYR A 72 1.43 -24.78 -11.12
C TYR A 72 1.09 -24.14 -12.45
N TYR A 73 2.06 -23.51 -13.10
CA TYR A 73 1.91 -23.00 -14.45
C TYR A 73 3.03 -23.48 -15.36
N LEU A 74 2.74 -23.51 -16.66
CA LEU A 74 3.67 -23.90 -17.70
C LEU A 74 3.69 -22.82 -18.78
N ASN A 75 4.87 -22.61 -19.35
CA ASN A 75 5.02 -21.80 -20.54
C ASN A 75 4.45 -22.57 -21.74
N TYR A 76 3.25 -22.17 -22.16
CA TYR A 76 2.45 -22.84 -23.16
C TYR A 76 2.47 -22.10 -24.50
N ARG A 77 2.55 -22.86 -25.60
CA ARG A 77 2.43 -22.34 -26.96
C ARG A 77 1.03 -22.65 -27.47
N CYS A 78 0.18 -21.64 -27.53
CA CYS A 78 -1.13 -21.78 -28.16
C CYS A 78 -0.94 -21.92 -29.68
N GLN A 79 -1.12 -23.13 -30.23
CA GLN A 79 -1.16 -23.34 -31.67
C GLN A 79 -2.63 -23.21 -32.11
N LYS A 80 -2.95 -22.18 -32.91
CA LYS A 80 -4.19 -22.22 -33.71
C LYS A 80 -3.88 -22.99 -34.99
N GLU A 81 -4.47 -24.17 -35.13
CA GLU A 81 -4.57 -24.83 -36.43
C GLU A 81 -5.71 -24.17 -37.22
N ASN A 82 -5.43 -23.00 -37.83
CA ASN A 82 -6.24 -22.53 -38.95
C ASN A 82 -5.51 -22.96 -40.22
N ASN A 83 -6.19 -23.73 -41.07
CA ASN A 83 -5.66 -24.44 -42.26
C ASN A 83 -4.96 -23.58 -43.33
N GLN A 84 -4.62 -22.32 -43.09
CA GLN A 84 -3.92 -21.48 -44.07
C GLN A 84 -2.84 -20.55 -43.50
N GLN A 85 -2.55 -20.51 -42.19
CA GLN A 85 -1.38 -19.80 -41.65
C GLN A 85 -1.11 -20.18 -40.17
N GLN A 86 0.10 -20.63 -39.86
CA GLN A 86 0.59 -20.77 -38.48
C GLN A 86 0.80 -19.39 -37.88
N LEU A 87 -0.20 -18.88 -37.16
CA LEU A 87 -0.04 -17.69 -36.33
C LEU A 87 0.78 -18.08 -35.08
N HIS A 88 2.05 -17.69 -35.05
CA HIS A 88 2.90 -17.83 -33.87
C HIS A 88 2.54 -16.75 -32.84
N TYR A 89 1.69 -17.11 -31.89
CA TYR A 89 1.49 -16.27 -30.71
C TYR A 89 2.71 -16.35 -29.79
N PRO A 90 3.04 -15.27 -29.06
CA PRO A 90 4.07 -15.32 -28.04
C PRO A 90 3.71 -16.38 -26.99
N ASN A 91 4.73 -16.91 -26.32
CA ASN A 91 4.53 -17.89 -25.25
C ASN A 91 3.72 -17.26 -24.09
N PHE A 92 2.74 -17.96 -23.55
CA PHE A 92 1.97 -17.52 -22.37
C PHE A 92 2.01 -18.57 -21.26
N ASN A 93 2.07 -18.10 -20.01
CA ASN A 93 2.02 -18.98 -18.86
C ASN A 93 0.56 -19.32 -18.54
N VAL A 94 0.26 -20.61 -18.37
CA VAL A 94 -1.08 -21.09 -18.00
C VAL A 94 -1.00 -22.16 -16.91
N SER A 95 -1.96 -22.12 -15.99
CA SER A 95 -2.24 -23.23 -15.08
C SER A 95 -3.29 -24.17 -15.69
N PRO A 96 -3.45 -25.39 -15.17
CA PRO A 96 -4.55 -26.27 -15.59
C PRO A 96 -5.92 -25.58 -15.49
N LEU A 97 -6.15 -24.85 -14.39
CA LEU A 97 -7.41 -24.14 -14.18
C LEU A 97 -7.57 -22.96 -15.14
N SER A 98 -6.54 -22.12 -15.30
CA SER A 98 -6.64 -20.97 -16.21
C SER A 98 -6.84 -21.42 -17.65
N LEU A 99 -6.23 -22.53 -18.06
CA LEU A 99 -6.43 -23.09 -19.40
C LEU A 99 -7.84 -23.64 -19.60
N ALA A 100 -8.40 -24.36 -18.62
CA ALA A 100 -9.78 -24.83 -18.68
C ALA A 100 -10.77 -23.66 -18.86
N LEU A 101 -10.54 -22.57 -18.14
CA LEU A 101 -11.32 -21.33 -18.25
C LEU A 101 -11.14 -20.64 -19.60
N LEU A 102 -9.91 -20.54 -20.12
CA LEU A 102 -9.64 -20.00 -21.46
C LEU A 102 -10.34 -20.80 -22.58
N LYS A 103 -10.58 -22.09 -22.35
CA LYS A 103 -11.34 -22.99 -23.25
C LYS A 103 -12.84 -22.94 -23.00
N ASN A 104 -13.32 -22.12 -22.06
CA ASN A 104 -14.71 -22.07 -21.58
C ASN A 104 -15.25 -23.44 -21.12
N ASN A 105 -14.37 -24.34 -20.66
CA ASN A 105 -14.74 -25.67 -20.21
C ASN A 105 -14.98 -25.67 -18.70
N TYR A 106 -16.16 -25.21 -18.29
CA TYR A 106 -16.53 -25.05 -16.90
C TYR A 106 -16.68 -26.38 -16.15
N ASP A 107 -17.03 -27.48 -16.84
CA ASP A 107 -17.09 -28.81 -16.22
C ASP A 107 -15.70 -29.29 -15.77
N VAL A 108 -14.68 -29.01 -16.59
CA VAL A 108 -13.28 -29.30 -16.25
C VAL A 108 -12.79 -28.33 -15.19
N ALA A 109 -13.16 -27.06 -15.24
CA ALA A 109 -12.82 -26.10 -14.18
C ALA A 109 -13.41 -26.53 -12.82
N ASP A 110 -14.69 -26.94 -12.77
CA ASP A 110 -15.36 -27.48 -11.59
C ASP A 110 -14.62 -28.71 -11.05
N LEU A 111 -14.22 -29.63 -11.94
CA LEU A 111 -13.43 -30.80 -11.58
C LEU A 111 -12.08 -30.41 -10.94
N LEU A 112 -11.36 -29.44 -11.53
CA LEU A 112 -10.08 -28.99 -11.01
C LEU A 112 -10.23 -28.31 -9.64
N LEU A 113 -11.27 -27.49 -9.45
CA LEU A 113 -11.59 -26.87 -8.17
C LEU A 113 -11.94 -27.92 -7.10
N GLN A 114 -12.71 -28.96 -7.46
CA GLN A 114 -12.99 -30.12 -6.58
C GLN A 114 -11.71 -30.85 -6.16
N HIS A 115 -10.70 -30.86 -7.03
CA HIS A 115 -9.37 -31.41 -6.76
C HIS A 115 -8.38 -30.38 -6.17
N HIS A 116 -8.90 -29.36 -5.49
CA HIS A 116 -8.11 -28.34 -4.77
C HIS A 116 -7.21 -27.45 -5.64
N ALA A 117 -7.56 -27.24 -6.91
CA ALA A 117 -7.01 -26.10 -7.65
C ALA A 117 -7.44 -24.80 -6.97
N ASP A 118 -6.48 -23.90 -6.75
CA ASP A 118 -6.71 -22.60 -6.16
C ASP A 118 -7.06 -21.58 -7.26
N ILE A 119 -8.27 -21.02 -7.18
CA ILE A 119 -8.74 -19.99 -8.11
C ILE A 119 -7.95 -18.68 -7.99
N ASN A 120 -7.25 -18.48 -6.87
CA ASN A 120 -6.40 -17.32 -6.60
C ASN A 120 -4.92 -17.60 -6.84
N PHE A 121 -4.58 -18.75 -7.46
CA PHE A 121 -3.20 -19.05 -7.79
C PHE A 121 -2.63 -18.03 -8.79
N GLU A 122 -1.56 -17.35 -8.39
CA GLU A 122 -0.88 -16.37 -9.22
C GLU A 122 -0.03 -17.04 -10.30
N ILE A 123 -0.15 -16.54 -11.53
CA ILE A 123 0.61 -17.01 -12.68
C ILE A 123 1.57 -15.90 -13.07
N ASP A 124 2.88 -16.13 -12.87
CA ASP A 124 3.91 -15.14 -13.17
C ASP A 124 3.71 -13.80 -12.42
N ASN A 125 3.34 -13.89 -11.14
CA ASN A 125 2.95 -12.77 -10.27
C ASN A 125 1.72 -11.98 -10.74
N ASN A 126 0.93 -12.54 -11.66
CA ASN A 126 -0.32 -11.95 -12.10
C ASN A 126 -1.52 -12.73 -11.57
N ASP A 127 -2.58 -12.00 -11.23
CA ASP A 127 -3.86 -12.60 -10.88
C ASP A 127 -4.52 -13.29 -12.09
N LEU A 128 -5.51 -14.14 -11.80
CA LEU A 128 -6.23 -14.88 -12.84
C LEU A 128 -6.97 -13.93 -13.79
N TYR A 129 -7.38 -12.73 -13.34
CA TYR A 129 -8.02 -11.75 -14.20
C TYR A 129 -7.10 -11.30 -15.33
N TYR A 130 -5.87 -10.91 -14.99
CA TYR A 130 -4.85 -10.51 -15.95
C TYR A 130 -4.58 -11.61 -16.97
N THR A 131 -4.43 -12.85 -16.49
CA THR A 131 -4.16 -14.03 -17.34
C THR A 131 -5.29 -14.28 -18.34
N LEU A 132 -6.54 -14.21 -17.89
CA LEU A 132 -7.71 -14.44 -18.74
C LEU A 132 -7.93 -13.29 -19.73
N TYR A 133 -7.70 -12.05 -19.30
CA TYR A 133 -7.97 -10.84 -20.09
C TYR A 133 -6.94 -10.62 -21.20
N HIS A 134 -5.66 -10.85 -20.94
CA HIS A 134 -4.58 -10.60 -21.92
C HIS A 134 -4.31 -11.77 -22.87
N HIS A 135 -5.08 -12.86 -22.79
CA HIS A 135 -4.84 -14.02 -23.63
C HIS A 135 -5.25 -13.78 -25.10
N PRO A 136 -4.40 -14.10 -26.11
CA PRO A 136 -4.64 -13.75 -27.51
C PRO A 136 -5.88 -14.35 -28.15
N THR A 137 -6.44 -15.40 -27.56
CA THR A 137 -7.66 -16.06 -28.07
C THR A 137 -8.94 -15.42 -27.57
N GLN A 138 -8.88 -14.48 -26.62
CA GLN A 138 -10.03 -13.73 -26.12
C GLN A 138 -10.26 -12.48 -26.98
N SER A 139 -10.74 -12.68 -28.21
CA SER A 139 -11.09 -11.59 -29.14
C SER A 139 -12.56 -11.18 -29.07
N ASN A 140 -13.38 -11.77 -28.19
CA ASN A 140 -14.80 -11.46 -28.04
C ASN A 140 -15.14 -11.11 -26.59
N SER A 141 -15.67 -9.90 -26.37
CA SER A 141 -16.02 -9.37 -25.05
C SER A 141 -17.02 -10.25 -24.28
N MET A 142 -17.93 -10.92 -24.99
CA MET A 142 -18.97 -11.73 -24.38
C MET A 142 -18.42 -12.99 -23.69
N THR A 143 -17.42 -13.66 -24.29
CA THR A 143 -16.79 -14.85 -23.70
C THR A 143 -16.00 -14.50 -22.44
N THR A 144 -15.36 -13.34 -22.41
CA THR A 144 -14.65 -12.83 -21.24
C THR A 144 -15.61 -12.57 -20.08
N ILE A 145 -16.77 -11.97 -20.34
CA ILE A 145 -17.78 -11.70 -19.29
C ILE A 145 -18.26 -13.00 -18.65
N THR A 146 -18.61 -14.02 -19.44
CA THR A 146 -19.08 -15.31 -18.89
C THR A 146 -18.02 -15.99 -18.01
N THR A 147 -16.76 -15.97 -18.45
CA THR A 147 -15.65 -16.54 -17.67
C THR A 147 -15.45 -15.77 -16.37
N PHE A 148 -15.55 -14.44 -16.42
CA PHE A 148 -15.42 -13.59 -15.23
C PHE A 148 -16.58 -13.82 -14.26
N GLN A 149 -17.82 -13.96 -14.74
CA GLN A 149 -18.95 -14.34 -13.89
C GLN A 149 -18.75 -15.69 -13.20
N TYR A 150 -18.17 -16.67 -13.91
CA TYR A 150 -17.85 -17.98 -13.34
C TYR A 150 -16.83 -17.86 -12.20
N ILE A 151 -15.72 -17.16 -12.39
CA ILE A 151 -14.69 -17.04 -11.34
C ILE A 151 -15.20 -16.25 -10.12
N LEU A 152 -16.04 -15.23 -10.34
CA LEU A 152 -16.70 -14.48 -9.26
C LEU A 152 -17.62 -15.37 -8.42
N LYS A 153 -18.38 -16.27 -9.05
CA LYS A 153 -19.24 -17.25 -8.34
C LYS A 153 -18.41 -18.23 -7.50
N ASN A 154 -17.20 -18.55 -7.94
CA ASN A 154 -16.31 -19.52 -7.32
C ASN A 154 -15.32 -18.92 -6.31
N GLY A 155 -15.49 -17.66 -5.92
CA GLY A 155 -14.80 -17.07 -4.77
C GLY A 155 -13.38 -16.58 -5.03
N ILE A 156 -13.10 -16.13 -6.26
CA ILE A 156 -11.89 -15.36 -6.55
C ILE A 156 -11.83 -14.07 -5.72
N HIS A 157 -10.63 -13.65 -5.35
CA HIS A 157 -10.36 -12.40 -4.66
C HIS A 157 -10.53 -11.18 -5.57
N SER A 158 -10.67 -10.00 -4.97
CA SER A 158 -10.76 -8.75 -5.71
C SER A 158 -9.56 -8.55 -6.65
N PRO A 159 -9.78 -8.00 -7.86
CA PRO A 159 -8.69 -7.73 -8.80
C PRO A 159 -7.68 -6.74 -8.23
N SER A 160 -6.44 -6.85 -8.71
CA SER A 160 -5.40 -5.86 -8.44
C SER A 160 -5.77 -4.44 -8.94
N PRO A 161 -5.29 -3.37 -8.28
CA PRO A 161 -5.49 -1.99 -8.76
C PRO A 161 -5.00 -1.77 -10.19
N SER A 162 -3.88 -2.39 -10.56
CA SER A 162 -3.33 -2.33 -11.91
C SER A 162 -4.28 -2.93 -12.96
N PHE A 163 -4.95 -4.04 -12.63
CA PHE A 163 -5.93 -4.64 -13.53
C PHE A 163 -7.15 -3.73 -13.73
N ILE A 164 -7.65 -3.11 -12.66
CA ILE A 164 -8.73 -2.12 -12.77
C ILE A 164 -8.31 -0.93 -13.65
N SER A 165 -7.10 -0.39 -13.48
CA SER A 165 -6.55 0.63 -14.37
C SER A 165 -6.50 0.16 -15.84
N THR A 166 -6.13 -1.09 -16.12
CA THR A 166 -6.16 -1.65 -17.48
C THR A 166 -7.57 -1.61 -18.09
N LEU A 167 -8.61 -1.97 -17.33
CA LEU A 167 -9.99 -1.91 -17.80
C LEU A 167 -10.44 -0.49 -18.13
N ILE A 168 -10.05 0.48 -17.30
CA ILE A 168 -10.33 1.91 -17.51
C ILE A 168 -9.65 2.40 -18.79
N LYS A 169 -8.35 2.07 -18.97
CA LYS A 169 -7.55 2.48 -20.14
C LYS A 169 -8.09 1.94 -21.45
N ASN A 170 -8.63 0.73 -21.42
CA ASN A 170 -9.18 0.04 -22.57
C ASN A 170 -10.71 0.22 -22.73
N PHE A 171 -11.33 1.13 -21.96
CA PHE A 171 -12.76 1.45 -22.03
C PHE A 171 -13.71 0.26 -21.79
N HIS A 172 -13.29 -0.78 -21.05
CA HIS A 172 -14.13 -1.94 -20.71
C HIS A 172 -15.04 -1.66 -19.51
N ASN A 173 -15.90 -0.65 -19.65
CA ASN A 173 -16.71 -0.11 -18.56
C ASN A 173 -17.76 -1.10 -18.02
N GLU A 174 -18.32 -1.97 -18.86
CA GLU A 174 -19.28 -2.99 -18.43
C GLU A 174 -18.63 -4.04 -17.52
N LEU A 175 -17.41 -4.47 -17.87
CA LEU A 175 -16.65 -5.42 -17.06
C LEU A 175 -16.19 -4.78 -15.75
N LEU A 176 -15.72 -3.53 -15.82
CA LEU A 176 -15.37 -2.71 -14.66
C LEU A 176 -16.55 -2.60 -13.68
N GLU A 177 -17.74 -2.23 -14.17
CA GLU A 177 -18.93 -2.08 -13.34
C GLU A 177 -19.36 -3.42 -12.72
N MET A 178 -19.31 -4.51 -13.47
CA MET A 178 -19.61 -5.85 -12.97
C MET A 178 -18.70 -6.25 -11.82
N LEU A 179 -17.39 -6.04 -11.96
CA LEU A 179 -16.41 -6.36 -10.91
C LEU A 179 -16.64 -5.49 -9.66
N ILE A 180 -16.83 -4.19 -9.85
CA ILE A 180 -17.08 -3.26 -8.74
C ILE A 180 -18.37 -3.60 -7.99
N LYS A 181 -19.47 -3.89 -8.70
CA LYS A 181 -20.73 -4.34 -8.07
C LYS A 181 -20.56 -5.64 -7.28
N HIS A 182 -19.70 -6.54 -7.75
CA HIS A 182 -19.48 -7.80 -7.06
C HIS A 182 -18.73 -7.62 -5.74
N PHE A 183 -17.64 -6.84 -5.72
CA PHE A 183 -16.76 -6.73 -4.57
C PHE A 183 -17.12 -5.60 -3.61
N ASN A 184 -17.72 -4.53 -4.08
CA ASN A 184 -17.97 -3.37 -3.25
C ASN A 184 -19.31 -3.51 -2.50
N LEU A 185 -19.22 -3.72 -1.17
CA LEU A 185 -20.36 -4.01 -0.29
C LEU A 185 -21.23 -5.18 -0.79
N SER A 186 -20.58 -6.27 -1.21
CA SER A 186 -21.28 -7.45 -1.71
C SER A 186 -22.36 -7.89 -0.72
N ARG A 187 -23.55 -8.23 -1.22
CA ARG A 187 -24.64 -8.82 -0.41
C ARG A 187 -24.11 -9.95 0.48
N ARG A 188 -23.11 -10.70 0.00
CA ARG A 188 -22.43 -11.76 0.76
C ARG A 188 -21.64 -11.21 1.96
N MET A 189 -20.85 -10.16 1.81
CA MET A 189 -20.13 -9.52 2.92
C MET A 189 -21.11 -8.94 3.94
N ILE A 190 -22.17 -8.25 3.48
CA ILE A 190 -23.22 -7.72 4.36
C ILE A 190 -23.91 -8.88 5.10
N LEU A 191 -24.30 -9.95 4.41
CA LEU A 191 -24.92 -11.12 5.04
C LEU A 191 -23.97 -11.85 6.00
N GLN A 192 -22.67 -11.91 5.70
CA GLN A 192 -21.66 -12.45 6.61
C GLN A 192 -21.55 -11.60 7.87
N LEU A 193 -21.40 -10.28 7.75
CA LEU A 193 -21.39 -9.34 8.88
C LEU A 193 -22.69 -9.42 9.70
N LEU A 194 -23.84 -9.47 9.04
CA LEU A 194 -25.14 -9.64 9.68
C LEU A 194 -25.28 -11.01 10.36
N SER A 195 -24.65 -12.06 9.84
CA SER A 195 -24.65 -13.38 10.47
C SER A 195 -23.82 -13.39 11.76
N PHE A 196 -22.65 -12.75 11.77
CA PHE A 196 -21.87 -12.57 13.00
C PHE A 196 -22.69 -11.83 14.06
N TYR A 197 -23.37 -10.76 13.65
CA TYR A 197 -24.29 -10.02 14.53
C TYR A 197 -25.46 -10.88 15.03
N LYS A 198 -26.19 -11.55 14.12
CA LYS A 198 -27.36 -12.38 14.43
C LYS A 198 -27.04 -13.51 15.42
N TYR A 199 -25.87 -14.14 15.28
CA TYR A 199 -25.44 -15.25 16.12
C TYR A 199 -24.53 -14.83 17.28
N GLN A 200 -24.38 -13.53 17.52
CA GLN A 200 -23.51 -12.95 18.56
C GLN A 200 -22.08 -13.50 18.55
N GLN A 201 -21.56 -13.78 17.36
CA GLN A 201 -20.19 -14.24 17.18
C GLN A 201 -19.26 -13.02 17.10
N THR A 202 -18.17 -13.05 17.88
CA THR A 202 -17.17 -11.99 17.86
C THR A 202 -16.28 -12.12 16.62
N LEU A 203 -16.16 -11.04 15.85
CA LEU A 203 -15.25 -10.95 14.72
C LEU A 203 -13.90 -10.42 15.19
N THR A 204 -12.82 -11.18 14.96
CA THR A 204 -11.47 -10.66 15.26
C THR A 204 -11.08 -9.58 14.25
N ALA A 205 -10.19 -8.66 14.65
CA ALA A 205 -9.66 -7.63 13.74
C ALA A 205 -9.06 -8.25 12.46
N LYS A 206 -8.36 -9.38 12.57
CA LYS A 206 -7.81 -10.10 11.41
C LYS A 206 -8.88 -10.65 10.48
N GLN A 207 -9.98 -11.19 11.03
CA GLN A 207 -11.10 -11.68 10.22
C GLN A 207 -11.84 -10.52 9.54
N LEU A 208 -12.04 -9.42 10.24
CA LEU A 208 -12.60 -8.19 9.68
C LEU A 208 -11.70 -7.64 8.57
N ASP A 209 -10.40 -7.54 8.81
CA ASP A 209 -9.43 -7.12 7.80
C ASP A 209 -9.45 -8.04 6.59
N THR A 210 -9.61 -9.35 6.77
CA THR A 210 -9.68 -10.30 5.65
C THR A 210 -10.98 -10.12 4.85
N LEU A 211 -12.11 -9.85 5.51
CA LEU A 211 -13.38 -9.53 4.87
C LEU A 211 -13.31 -8.21 4.09
N LEU A 212 -12.68 -7.19 4.68
CA LEU A 212 -12.51 -5.87 4.07
C LEU A 212 -11.43 -5.86 2.97
N LYS A 213 -10.39 -6.69 3.07
CA LYS A 213 -9.35 -6.82 2.03
C LYS A 213 -9.87 -7.32 0.69
N ASN A 214 -11.06 -7.94 0.67
CA ASN A 214 -11.69 -8.39 -0.55
C ASN A 214 -12.59 -7.32 -1.20
N THR A 215 -12.40 -6.04 -0.87
CA THR A 215 -13.02 -4.90 -1.57
C THR A 215 -12.03 -4.29 -2.56
N ILE A 216 -12.55 -3.70 -3.63
CA ILE A 216 -11.72 -2.93 -4.57
C ILE A 216 -11.29 -1.63 -3.89
N ASP A 217 -9.98 -1.42 -3.79
CA ASP A 217 -9.40 -0.15 -3.36
C ASP A 217 -9.29 0.79 -4.56
N PHE A 218 -10.01 1.91 -4.50
CA PHE A 218 -9.99 2.93 -5.54
C PHE A 218 -8.75 3.79 -5.37
N THR A 219 -7.80 3.75 -6.31
CA THR A 219 -6.58 4.57 -6.23
C THR A 219 -6.76 5.91 -6.94
N GLU A 220 -5.95 6.91 -6.59
CA GLU A 220 -5.93 8.19 -7.31
C GLU A 220 -5.57 8.00 -8.80
N ASP A 221 -4.74 7.01 -9.12
CA ASP A 221 -4.36 6.67 -10.49
C ASP A 221 -5.55 6.24 -11.35
N MET A 222 -6.53 5.53 -10.79
CA MET A 222 -7.75 5.16 -11.52
C MET A 222 -8.57 6.38 -11.93
N TYR A 223 -8.67 7.38 -11.04
CA TYR A 223 -9.33 8.65 -11.35
C TYR A 223 -8.55 9.43 -12.41
N ASN A 224 -7.22 9.49 -12.29
CA ASN A 224 -6.36 10.10 -13.28
C ASN A 224 -6.52 9.45 -14.66
N ASP A 225 -6.44 8.11 -14.73
CA ASP A 225 -6.61 7.34 -15.97
C ASP A 225 -7.99 7.64 -16.61
N ALA A 226 -9.06 7.65 -15.81
CA ALA A 226 -10.41 7.91 -16.32
C ALA A 226 -10.59 9.36 -16.84
N ILE A 227 -10.04 10.36 -16.13
CA ILE A 227 -10.14 11.78 -16.51
C ILE A 227 -9.28 12.07 -17.74
N THR A 228 -8.02 11.65 -17.74
CA THR A 228 -7.06 11.92 -18.83
C THR A 228 -7.44 11.26 -20.15
N LEU A 229 -8.11 10.10 -20.08
CA LEU A 229 -8.61 9.39 -21.25
C LEU A 229 -10.05 9.75 -21.63
N ALA A 230 -10.69 10.72 -20.96
CA ALA A 230 -12.08 11.09 -21.24
C ALA A 230 -13.06 9.89 -21.14
N ASN A 231 -12.80 8.96 -20.21
CA ASN A 231 -13.66 7.81 -19.97
C ASN A 231 -14.73 8.14 -18.91
N ASP A 232 -15.72 8.94 -19.30
CA ASP A 232 -16.82 9.41 -18.44
C ASP A 232 -17.57 8.27 -17.74
N LYS A 233 -17.76 7.14 -18.44
CA LYS A 233 -18.44 5.96 -17.90
C LYS A 233 -17.64 5.34 -16.75
N ALA A 234 -16.34 5.10 -16.94
CA ALA A 234 -15.47 4.64 -15.86
C ALA A 234 -15.50 5.60 -14.69
N LEU A 235 -15.35 6.90 -14.96
CA LEU A 235 -15.33 7.92 -13.91
C LEU A 235 -16.62 7.93 -13.09
N LYS A 236 -17.78 7.82 -13.76
CA LYS A 236 -19.08 7.68 -13.09
C LYS A 236 -19.16 6.44 -12.22
N ILE A 237 -18.63 5.30 -12.69
CA ILE A 237 -18.56 4.06 -11.90
C ILE A 237 -17.69 4.28 -10.66
N LEU A 238 -16.47 4.79 -10.81
CA LEU A 238 -15.57 5.06 -9.66
C LEU A 238 -16.26 5.93 -8.61
N ILE A 239 -16.86 7.05 -9.02
CA ILE A 239 -17.51 8.00 -8.13
C ILE A 239 -18.75 7.40 -7.43
N SER A 240 -19.50 6.55 -8.11
CA SER A 240 -20.73 5.95 -7.56
C SER A 240 -20.44 4.92 -6.47
N TYR A 241 -19.26 4.31 -6.51
CA TYR A 241 -18.90 3.18 -5.66
C TYR A 241 -17.75 3.50 -4.68
N ASP A 242 -16.94 4.53 -4.90
CA ASP A 242 -15.87 4.89 -3.95
C ASP A 242 -16.48 5.31 -2.60
N THR A 243 -16.12 4.55 -1.56
CA THR A 243 -16.60 4.76 -0.18
C THR A 243 -15.89 5.89 0.56
N LYS A 244 -14.87 6.51 -0.06
CA LYS A 244 -14.19 7.66 0.52
C LYS A 244 -15.15 8.81 0.79
N ASN A 245 -14.78 9.66 1.75
CA ASN A 245 -15.55 10.86 2.03
C ASN A 245 -15.57 11.77 0.79
N ARG A 246 -16.71 12.40 0.55
CA ARG A 246 -16.97 13.40 -0.48
C ARG A 246 -15.85 14.42 -0.69
N TYR A 247 -15.24 14.94 0.39
CA TYR A 247 -14.13 15.90 0.28
C TYR A 247 -12.88 15.30 -0.39
N GLN A 248 -12.61 14.02 -0.18
CA GLN A 248 -11.46 13.33 -0.77
C GLN A 248 -11.70 13.10 -2.27
N ILE A 249 -12.88 12.61 -2.64
CA ILE A 249 -13.24 12.42 -4.04
C ILE A 249 -13.21 13.77 -4.78
N ASN A 250 -13.77 14.83 -4.19
CA ASN A 250 -13.75 16.18 -4.78
C ASN A 250 -12.31 16.71 -4.96
N TYR A 251 -11.43 16.51 -3.97
CA TYR A 251 -10.01 16.82 -4.12
C TYR A 251 -9.38 16.09 -5.31
N THR A 252 -9.55 14.76 -5.40
CA THR A 252 -8.99 13.96 -6.49
C THR A 252 -9.50 14.42 -7.85
N LEU A 253 -10.80 14.69 -7.98
CA LEU A 253 -11.40 15.20 -9.22
C LEU A 253 -10.78 16.55 -9.62
N LEU A 254 -10.76 17.53 -8.73
CA LEU A 254 -10.24 18.87 -9.02
C LEU A 254 -8.74 18.84 -9.33
N LYS A 255 -7.96 18.08 -8.57
CA LYS A 255 -6.51 17.89 -8.79
C LYS A 255 -6.23 17.46 -10.23
N TYR A 256 -6.83 16.37 -10.69
CA TYR A 256 -6.55 15.84 -12.03
C TYR A 256 -7.26 16.59 -13.15
N ALA A 257 -8.46 17.14 -12.91
CA ALA A 257 -9.14 17.97 -13.89
C ALA A 257 -8.30 19.20 -14.27
N THR A 258 -7.54 19.79 -13.34
CA THR A 258 -6.66 20.93 -13.62
C THR A 258 -5.35 20.58 -14.35
N GLN A 259 -4.98 19.30 -14.45
CA GLN A 259 -3.72 18.84 -15.07
C GLN A 259 -3.85 18.49 -16.56
N TYR A 260 -5.08 18.42 -17.08
CA TYR A 260 -5.40 18.11 -18.47
C TYR A 260 -6.25 19.23 -19.08
N PRO A 261 -6.39 19.35 -20.42
CA PRO A 261 -7.34 20.28 -21.01
C PRO A 261 -8.73 20.07 -20.40
N THR A 262 -9.09 21.01 -19.53
CA THR A 262 -10.29 21.04 -18.68
C THR A 262 -11.59 20.94 -19.47
N ASP A 263 -11.53 21.18 -20.78
CA ASP A 263 -12.70 21.39 -21.64
C ASP A 263 -13.59 20.15 -21.72
N HIS A 264 -13.01 18.94 -21.81
CA HIS A 264 -13.83 17.72 -21.89
C HIS A 264 -14.56 17.45 -20.58
N PHE A 265 -13.86 17.46 -19.44
CA PHE A 265 -14.46 17.22 -18.13
C PHE A 265 -15.52 18.27 -17.78
N ILE A 266 -15.25 19.54 -18.08
CA ILE A 266 -16.23 20.63 -17.91
C ILE A 266 -17.46 20.40 -18.80
N THR A 267 -17.24 20.08 -20.09
CA THR A 267 -18.34 19.83 -21.04
C THR A 267 -19.19 18.63 -20.60
N ALA A 268 -18.57 17.56 -20.12
CA ALA A 268 -19.25 16.36 -19.63
C ALA A 268 -20.13 16.63 -18.40
N ILE A 269 -19.71 17.54 -17.52
CA ILE A 269 -20.56 17.99 -16.40
C ILE A 269 -21.69 18.88 -16.92
N GLN A 270 -21.39 19.84 -17.81
CA GLN A 270 -22.35 20.82 -18.31
C GLN A 270 -23.47 20.21 -19.17
N ASN A 271 -23.15 19.20 -19.97
CA ASN A 271 -24.12 18.50 -20.82
C ASN A 271 -24.85 17.36 -20.08
N GLY A 272 -24.49 17.08 -18.83
CA GLY A 272 -25.09 16.05 -17.99
C GLY A 272 -24.64 14.62 -18.27
N SER A 273 -23.62 14.37 -19.11
CA SER A 273 -23.06 13.04 -19.34
C SER A 273 -22.41 12.47 -18.07
N LEU A 274 -21.81 13.35 -17.26
CA LEU A 274 -21.22 13.03 -15.96
C LEU A 274 -22.04 13.63 -14.83
N THR A 275 -22.64 12.76 -14.01
CA THR A 275 -23.37 13.14 -12.80
C THR A 275 -22.48 12.92 -11.60
N LEU A 276 -22.20 14.01 -10.87
CA LEU A 276 -21.38 13.98 -9.67
C LEU A 276 -22.30 13.97 -8.44
N PRO A 277 -21.96 13.25 -7.36
CA PRO A 277 -22.70 13.26 -6.10
C PRO A 277 -22.42 14.52 -5.27
N PHE A 278 -21.95 15.58 -5.93
CA PHE A 278 -21.51 16.86 -5.36
C PHE A 278 -22.25 17.99 -6.05
N ASN A 279 -22.15 19.19 -5.50
CA ASN A 279 -22.64 20.38 -6.16
C ASN A 279 -21.77 20.67 -7.41
N THR A 280 -22.28 20.30 -8.59
CA THR A 280 -21.60 20.45 -9.87
C THR A 280 -21.28 21.91 -10.18
N GLU A 281 -22.15 22.85 -9.80
CA GLU A 281 -21.90 24.29 -9.95
C GLU A 281 -20.67 24.72 -9.14
N LYS A 282 -20.53 24.22 -7.90
CA LYS A 282 -19.36 24.52 -7.06
C LYS A 282 -18.08 23.94 -7.62
N ILE A 283 -18.13 22.75 -8.21
CA ILE A 283 -16.95 22.15 -8.87
C ILE A 283 -16.52 22.99 -10.06
N LEU A 284 -17.45 23.39 -10.92
CA LEU A 284 -17.15 24.25 -12.07
C LEU A 284 -16.62 25.63 -11.62
N ASP A 285 -17.21 26.22 -10.59
CA ASP A 285 -16.75 27.46 -9.96
C ASP A 285 -15.35 27.31 -9.32
N ASN A 286 -15.04 26.16 -8.73
CA ASN A 286 -13.71 25.86 -8.19
C ASN A 286 -12.67 25.69 -9.31
N LEU A 287 -13.02 25.05 -10.43
CA LEU A 287 -12.13 24.92 -11.59
C LEU A 287 -11.82 26.27 -12.24
N ARG A 288 -12.83 27.15 -12.40
CA ARG A 288 -12.67 28.47 -13.02
C ARG A 288 -11.88 29.46 -12.17
N HIS A 289 -12.11 29.45 -10.86
CA HIS A 289 -11.57 30.43 -9.92
C HIS A 289 -10.56 29.82 -8.93
N MET A 290 -9.87 28.75 -9.35
CA MET A 290 -8.98 27.96 -8.49
C MET A 290 -7.91 28.82 -7.82
N GLU A 291 -7.16 29.59 -8.61
CA GLU A 291 -6.04 30.39 -8.12
C GLU A 291 -6.49 31.56 -7.23
N GLU A 292 -7.60 32.22 -7.58
CA GLU A 292 -8.20 33.28 -6.75
C GLU A 292 -8.60 32.74 -5.37
N LYS A 293 -9.18 31.54 -5.32
CA LYS A 293 -9.56 30.87 -4.07
C LYS A 293 -8.34 30.47 -3.25
N LYS A 294 -7.27 29.96 -3.88
CA LYS A 294 -6.00 29.65 -3.20
C LYS A 294 -5.39 30.91 -2.58
N ILE A 295 -5.36 32.03 -3.32
CA ILE A 295 -4.88 33.33 -2.80
C ILE A 295 -5.72 33.74 -1.57
N ARG A 296 -7.05 33.69 -1.68
CA ARG A 296 -7.94 34.05 -0.57
C ARG A 296 -7.73 33.17 0.66
N ILE A 297 -7.57 31.85 0.48
CA ILE A 297 -7.26 30.92 1.58
C ILE A 297 -5.93 31.31 2.24
N ARG A 298 -4.91 31.61 1.45
CA ARG A 298 -3.60 32.02 1.96
C ARG A 298 -3.67 33.30 2.78
N GLU A 299 -4.45 34.29 2.34
CA GLU A 299 -4.70 35.53 3.11
C GLU A 299 -5.35 35.23 4.47
N LEU A 300 -6.41 34.41 4.48
CA LEU A 300 -7.13 34.05 5.71
C LEU A 300 -6.23 33.28 6.69
N VAL A 301 -5.37 32.40 6.17
CA VAL A 301 -4.36 31.70 6.98
C VAL A 301 -3.31 32.66 7.54
N GLY A 302 -2.84 33.62 6.73
CA GLY A 302 -1.89 34.65 7.14
C GLY A 302 -2.46 35.61 8.19
N GLN A 303 -3.75 35.92 8.09
CA GLN A 303 -4.52 36.69 9.09
C GLN A 303 -4.85 35.86 10.33
N ASN A 304 -4.57 34.56 10.31
CA ASN A 304 -4.91 33.61 11.37
C ASN A 304 -6.42 33.57 11.72
N ASP A 305 -7.29 33.85 10.74
CA ASP A 305 -8.74 33.87 10.89
C ASP A 305 -9.34 32.49 10.58
N VAL A 306 -9.36 31.62 11.60
CA VAL A 306 -9.88 30.25 11.48
C VAL A 306 -11.37 30.23 11.13
N HIS A 307 -12.15 31.16 11.67
CA HIS A 307 -13.60 31.19 11.48
C HIS A 307 -13.96 31.53 10.04
N SER A 308 -13.38 32.60 9.50
CA SER A 308 -13.61 33.01 8.11
C SER A 308 -13.08 31.96 7.13
N LEU A 309 -11.94 31.32 7.43
CA LEU A 309 -11.43 30.20 6.63
C LEU A 309 -12.40 29.02 6.61
N GLN A 310 -12.92 28.62 7.77
CA GLN A 310 -13.89 27.53 7.87
C GLN A 310 -15.18 27.85 7.11
N GLN A 311 -15.71 29.06 7.25
CA GLN A 311 -16.88 29.51 6.48
C GLN A 311 -16.60 29.48 4.98
N PHE A 312 -15.44 29.98 4.55
CA PHE A 312 -15.05 30.01 3.14
C PHE A 312 -14.98 28.62 2.53
N ILE A 313 -14.31 27.67 3.19
CA ILE A 313 -14.19 26.28 2.73
C ILE A 313 -15.56 25.62 2.66
N THR A 314 -16.40 25.82 3.67
CA THR A 314 -17.74 25.21 3.73
C THR A 314 -18.64 25.78 2.63
N ARG A 315 -18.66 27.10 2.44
CA ARG A 315 -19.49 27.78 1.42
C ARG A 315 -19.08 27.45 -0.01
N ASN A 316 -17.79 27.22 -0.25
CA ASN A 316 -17.27 26.94 -1.59
C ASN A 316 -17.09 25.43 -1.85
N GLU A 317 -17.30 24.58 -0.84
CA GLU A 317 -16.94 23.16 -0.88
C GLU A 317 -15.51 22.93 -1.39
N PHE A 318 -14.60 23.87 -1.09
CA PHE A 318 -13.27 23.90 -1.67
C PHE A 318 -12.33 22.96 -0.89
N PRO A 319 -11.71 21.95 -1.53
CA PRO A 319 -10.79 21.07 -0.83
C PRO A 319 -9.50 21.82 -0.48
N LEU A 320 -9.28 22.09 0.81
CA LEU A 320 -8.08 22.78 1.31
C LEU A 320 -6.77 22.08 0.89
N LEU A 321 -6.84 20.76 0.64
CA LEU A 321 -5.71 19.98 0.17
C LEU A 321 -5.19 20.40 -1.22
N LEU A 322 -5.99 21.12 -2.02
CA LEU A 322 -5.53 21.74 -3.27
C LEU A 322 -4.54 22.91 -3.03
N CYS A 323 -4.49 23.44 -1.82
CA CYS A 323 -3.48 24.42 -1.39
C CYS A 323 -2.23 23.73 -0.82
N CYS A 324 -2.09 22.41 -1.00
CA CYS A 324 -1.04 21.59 -0.42
C CYS A 324 -0.33 20.85 -1.54
N HIS A 325 1.00 20.78 -1.47
CA HIS A 325 1.87 19.92 -2.29
C HIS A 325 1.33 19.42 -3.64
N ASP A 326 1.48 20.24 -4.69
CA ASP A 326 1.62 19.72 -6.05
C ASP A 326 3.07 19.22 -6.25
N ALA A 327 3.22 17.91 -6.48
CA ALA A 327 4.47 17.28 -6.85
C ALA A 327 4.74 17.37 -8.36
N THR A 328 4.26 18.41 -9.04
CA THR A 328 4.56 18.59 -10.47
C THR A 328 6.01 19.06 -10.63
N PRO A 329 6.80 18.45 -11.54
CA PRO A 329 8.23 18.76 -11.68
C PRO A 329 8.54 20.17 -12.23
N ASN A 330 7.54 20.90 -12.75
CA ASN A 330 7.79 22.10 -13.53
C ASN A 330 7.05 23.33 -12.99
N LYS A 331 7.88 24.24 -12.45
CA LYS A 331 7.71 25.70 -12.33
C LYS A 331 6.53 26.25 -11.50
N ILE A 332 6.96 26.90 -10.41
CA ILE A 332 6.37 27.98 -9.58
C ILE A 332 6.26 27.52 -8.12
N LYS A 333 6.63 28.41 -7.19
CA LYS A 333 6.86 28.15 -5.77
C LYS A 333 5.79 27.20 -5.20
N LYS A 334 6.22 26.02 -4.77
CA LYS A 334 5.39 25.03 -4.06
C LYS A 334 4.70 25.72 -2.88
N GLU A 335 3.42 26.04 -3.05
CA GLU A 335 2.59 26.56 -1.97
C GLU A 335 2.04 25.37 -1.20
N ASP A 336 2.59 25.15 -0.01
CA ASP A 336 2.01 24.23 0.96
C ASP A 336 1.43 25.06 2.10
N ILE A 337 0.11 25.08 2.23
CA ILE A 337 -0.59 25.94 3.17
C ILE A 337 -0.24 25.63 4.62
N LEU A 338 0.02 24.36 4.95
CA LEU A 338 0.50 23.95 6.27
C LEU A 338 1.87 24.57 6.57
N MET A 339 2.83 24.42 5.66
CA MET A 339 4.15 25.03 5.80
C MET A 339 4.07 26.55 5.87
N TYR A 340 3.23 27.18 5.05
CA TYR A 340 2.99 28.62 5.10
C TYR A 340 2.47 29.05 6.49
N ALA A 341 1.49 28.34 7.04
CA ALA A 341 0.94 28.62 8.35
C ALA A 341 1.98 28.43 9.47
N ILE A 342 2.79 27.37 9.42
CA ILE A 342 3.85 27.13 10.41
C ILE A 342 4.90 28.25 10.32
N LYS A 343 5.38 28.60 9.12
CA LYS A 343 6.37 29.67 8.91
C LYS A 343 5.92 31.03 9.43
N ASN A 344 4.65 31.36 9.24
CA ASN A 344 4.08 32.62 9.74
C ASN A 344 3.60 32.55 11.19
N GLN A 345 3.96 31.49 11.93
CA GLN A 345 3.61 31.30 13.33
C GLN A 345 2.10 31.36 13.60
N SER A 346 1.25 30.94 12.66
CA SER A 346 -0.21 30.88 12.83
C SER A 346 -0.58 30.07 14.08
N SER A 347 -1.70 30.40 14.72
CA SER A 347 -2.15 29.78 15.97
C SER A 347 -2.25 28.25 15.91
N TYR A 348 -2.20 27.61 17.07
CA TYR A 348 -2.41 26.17 17.19
C TYR A 348 -3.73 25.74 16.53
N ASP A 349 -4.80 26.51 16.71
CA ASP A 349 -6.13 26.22 16.16
C ASP A 349 -6.15 26.29 14.62
N MET A 350 -5.43 27.24 14.02
CA MET A 350 -5.27 27.30 12.56
C MET A 350 -4.53 26.06 12.04
N ILE A 351 -3.43 25.66 12.68
CA ILE A 351 -2.70 24.46 12.29
C ILE A 351 -3.56 23.20 12.47
N GLN A 352 -4.30 23.11 13.58
CA GLN A 352 -5.20 22.00 13.86
C GLN A 352 -6.33 21.92 12.83
N PHE A 353 -6.90 23.06 12.45
CA PHE A 353 -7.92 23.15 11.42
C PHE A 353 -7.37 22.68 10.06
N ILE A 354 -6.21 23.17 9.64
CA ILE A 354 -5.55 22.74 8.39
C ILE A 354 -5.33 21.21 8.41
N LEU A 355 -4.75 20.68 9.49
CA LEU A 355 -4.48 19.23 9.62
C LEU A 355 -5.74 18.36 9.69
N LYS A 356 -6.90 18.93 10.04
CA LYS A 356 -8.18 18.20 9.93
C LYS A 356 -8.49 17.84 8.48
N HIS A 357 -8.02 18.63 7.50
CA HIS A 357 -8.25 18.41 6.08
C HIS A 357 -7.13 17.61 5.36
N TYR A 358 -6.07 17.22 6.08
CA TYR A 358 -4.95 16.42 5.57
C TYR A 358 -5.19 14.91 5.83
N TYR A 359 -6.13 14.29 5.13
CA TYR A 359 -6.54 12.90 5.42
C TYR A 359 -5.62 11.81 4.84
N SER A 360 -4.89 12.08 3.76
CA SER A 360 -4.08 11.10 3.03
C SER A 360 -2.62 11.54 2.77
N THR A 361 -2.29 12.78 3.12
CA THR A 361 -0.97 13.36 2.83
C THR A 361 0.00 13.05 3.95
N SER A 362 1.13 12.46 3.60
CA SER A 362 2.26 12.31 4.52
C SER A 362 2.71 13.68 5.04
N LEU A 363 3.01 13.79 6.33
CA LEU A 363 3.65 14.98 6.92
C LEU A 363 5.18 14.93 6.80
N ASN A 364 5.73 13.87 6.20
CA ASN A 364 7.15 13.57 6.06
C ASN A 364 7.62 13.97 4.66
N TYR A 365 7.67 15.27 4.39
CA TYR A 365 8.14 15.84 3.12
C TYR A 365 9.12 16.98 3.35
N THR A 366 9.85 17.34 2.29
CA THR A 366 10.77 18.49 2.28
C THR A 366 10.39 19.45 1.16
N LEU A 367 10.27 20.74 1.50
CA LEU A 367 10.18 21.86 0.58
C LEU A 367 11.56 22.52 0.43
N GLY A 368 11.98 22.76 -0.81
CA GLY A 368 13.31 23.29 -1.11
C GLY A 368 14.42 22.37 -0.56
N SER A 369 15.49 22.97 -0.04
CA SER A 369 16.66 22.21 0.42
C SER A 369 16.52 21.63 1.83
N SER A 370 15.67 22.14 2.73
CA SER A 370 15.69 21.66 4.13
C SER A 370 14.46 21.98 4.98
N GLN A 371 13.28 22.18 4.39
CA GLN A 371 12.09 22.57 5.16
C GLN A 371 11.08 21.44 5.23
N SER A 372 10.91 20.82 6.41
CA SER A 372 9.80 19.90 6.68
C SER A 372 8.88 20.50 7.76
N PRO A 373 7.58 20.15 7.79
CA PRO A 373 6.65 20.72 8.76
C PRO A 373 7.12 20.56 10.20
N LEU A 374 7.62 19.36 10.53
CA LEU A 374 8.11 19.06 11.87
C LEU A 374 9.41 19.80 12.19
N LEU A 375 10.34 19.89 11.23
CA LEU A 375 11.58 20.63 11.44
C LEU A 375 11.30 22.12 11.65
N GLU A 376 10.42 22.72 10.85
CA GLU A 376 10.07 24.14 10.96
C GLU A 376 9.39 24.47 12.30
N ALA A 377 8.49 23.60 12.77
CA ALA A 377 7.90 23.76 14.10
C ALA A 377 8.96 23.70 15.22
N LEU A 378 9.97 22.82 15.07
CA LEU A 378 11.06 22.67 16.03
C LEU A 378 12.04 23.84 15.99
N THR A 379 12.42 24.35 14.82
CA THR A 379 13.31 25.53 14.70
C THR A 379 12.69 26.76 15.35
N GLN A 380 11.36 26.91 15.25
CA GLN A 380 10.60 27.96 15.93
C GLN A 380 10.29 27.67 17.41
N SER A 381 10.74 26.53 17.95
CA SER A 381 10.44 26.08 19.32
C SER A 381 8.94 25.96 19.65
N ARG A 382 8.10 25.77 18.63
CA ARG A 382 6.65 25.54 18.75
C ARG A 382 6.35 24.08 19.06
N PHE A 383 6.68 23.66 20.28
CA PHE A 383 6.56 22.26 20.72
C PHE A 383 5.12 21.75 20.77
N ASP A 384 4.14 22.63 20.95
CA ASP A 384 2.71 22.35 20.85
C ASP A 384 2.33 21.89 19.43
N VAL A 385 2.77 22.62 18.41
CA VAL A 385 2.59 22.27 16.99
C VAL A 385 3.40 21.04 16.62
N ALA A 386 4.66 20.94 17.04
CA ALA A 386 5.48 19.75 16.79
C ALA A 386 4.81 18.47 17.37
N LYS A 387 4.25 18.56 18.59
CA LYS A 387 3.51 17.46 19.20
C LYS A 387 2.23 17.11 18.43
N LEU A 388 1.53 18.12 17.91
CA LEU A 388 0.35 17.90 17.06
C LEU A 388 0.72 17.19 15.75
N LEU A 389 1.80 17.60 15.08
CA LEU A 389 2.31 16.97 13.87
C LEU A 389 2.69 15.51 14.10
N ILE A 390 3.42 15.21 15.19
CA ILE A 390 3.80 13.83 15.55
C ILE A 390 2.56 12.97 15.81
N ARG A 391 1.56 13.50 16.53
CA ARG A 391 0.27 12.81 16.73
C ARG A 391 -0.47 12.53 15.43
N LYS A 392 -0.22 13.31 14.38
CA LYS A 392 -0.76 13.15 13.03
C LYS A 392 0.14 12.34 12.10
N GLY A 393 1.22 11.73 12.61
CA GLY A 393 2.08 10.81 11.85
C GLY A 393 3.38 11.41 11.31
N ALA A 394 3.74 12.64 11.70
CA ALA A 394 5.08 13.16 11.40
C ALA A 394 6.15 12.38 12.17
N ASP A 395 7.19 11.95 11.46
CA ASP A 395 8.29 11.16 11.99
C ASP A 395 9.41 12.07 12.52
N ILE A 396 9.71 11.98 13.81
CA ILE A 396 10.84 12.71 14.44
C ILE A 396 12.20 12.32 13.85
N ASN A 397 12.27 11.15 13.22
CA ASN A 397 13.45 10.62 12.54
C ASN A 397 13.44 10.85 11.04
N TYR A 398 12.49 11.63 10.52
CA TYR A 398 12.43 11.96 9.10
C TYR A 398 13.74 12.61 8.64
N LYS A 399 14.16 12.23 7.44
CA LYS A 399 15.41 12.67 6.83
C LYS A 399 15.13 13.84 5.88
N VAL A 400 15.72 14.99 6.16
CA VAL A 400 15.39 16.26 5.49
C VAL A 400 16.37 16.64 4.38
N PHE A 401 17.63 16.93 4.73
CA PHE A 401 18.68 17.45 3.83
C PHE A 401 19.85 16.49 3.81
N PHE A 402 20.36 16.13 2.63
CA PHE A 402 21.43 15.12 2.47
C PHE A 402 21.21 13.84 3.28
N ASN A 403 19.95 13.43 3.48
CA ASN A 403 19.59 12.26 4.28
C ASN A 403 19.84 12.43 5.81
N ASP A 404 20.08 13.65 6.31
CA ASP A 404 20.20 13.95 7.73
C ASP A 404 18.84 13.90 8.42
N ARG A 405 18.79 13.25 9.58
CA ARG A 405 17.59 13.29 10.43
C ARG A 405 17.39 14.68 11.02
N ILE A 406 16.16 15.01 11.37
CA ILE A 406 15.78 16.28 12.02
C ILE A 406 16.73 16.65 13.18
N LEU A 407 17.05 15.72 14.09
CA LEU A 407 17.95 16.00 15.21
C LEU A 407 19.36 16.40 14.74
N TYR A 408 19.88 15.75 13.70
CA TYR A 408 21.21 16.02 13.16
C TYR A 408 21.23 17.39 12.48
N TYR A 409 20.17 17.73 11.75
CA TYR A 409 20.01 19.04 11.17
C TYR A 409 19.97 20.15 12.24
N LEU A 410 19.17 19.95 13.30
CA LEU A 410 19.08 20.91 14.41
C LEU A 410 20.45 21.10 15.10
N TYR A 411 21.25 20.04 15.22
CA TYR A 411 22.60 20.11 15.78
C TYR A 411 23.47 21.15 15.06
N TYR A 412 23.52 21.10 13.72
CA TYR A 412 24.30 22.04 12.91
C TYR A 412 23.72 23.46 12.87
N ARG A 413 22.50 23.67 13.36
CA ARG A 413 21.80 24.97 13.43
C ARG A 413 21.61 25.48 14.86
N HIS A 414 22.52 25.14 15.76
CA HIS A 414 22.49 25.51 17.18
C HIS A 414 21.33 24.90 17.96
N LEU A 415 21.34 23.57 18.08
CA LEU A 415 20.39 22.80 18.89
C LEU A 415 20.28 23.33 20.32
N THR A 416 19.06 23.70 20.71
CA THR A 416 18.76 24.15 22.07
C THR A 416 18.49 22.99 23.03
N PRO A 417 18.70 23.16 24.35
CA PRO A 417 18.33 22.18 25.36
C PRO A 417 16.87 21.70 25.26
N ARG A 418 15.93 22.62 25.00
CA ARG A 418 14.50 22.30 24.88
C ARG A 418 14.21 21.44 23.65
N GLN A 419 14.80 21.76 22.50
CA GLN A 419 14.68 20.94 21.28
C GLN A 419 15.25 19.54 21.50
N LEU A 420 16.42 19.42 22.14
CA LEU A 420 17.03 18.12 22.44
C LEU A 420 16.12 17.27 23.35
N ILE A 421 15.61 17.84 24.44
CA ILE A 421 14.66 17.16 25.35
C ILE A 421 13.43 16.70 24.57
N PHE A 422 12.86 17.57 23.73
CA PHE A 422 11.68 17.24 22.96
C PHE A 422 11.94 16.07 22.00
N CYS A 423 13.04 16.11 21.24
CA CYS A 423 13.43 15.06 20.31
C CYS A 423 13.62 13.71 21.04
N ILE A 424 14.35 13.70 22.17
CA ILE A 424 14.56 12.49 22.98
C ILE A 424 13.22 11.90 23.44
N LYS A 425 12.33 12.74 23.99
CA LYS A 425 11.02 12.30 24.51
C LYS A 425 10.11 11.69 23.44
N HIS A 426 10.33 12.01 22.17
CA HIS A 426 9.53 11.50 21.06
C HIS A 426 10.26 10.42 20.25
N GLY A 427 11.39 9.89 20.75
CA GLY A 427 12.06 8.74 20.14
C GLY A 427 13.05 9.08 19.02
N ALA A 428 13.67 10.26 19.08
CA ALA A 428 14.74 10.61 18.15
C ALA A 428 15.93 9.65 18.27
N VAL A 429 16.40 9.16 17.12
CA VAL A 429 17.62 8.37 16.99
C VAL A 429 18.82 9.26 17.27
N LEU A 430 19.59 8.91 18.30
CA LEU A 430 20.74 9.69 18.77
C LEU A 430 22.01 9.39 17.98
N PHE A 431 22.11 8.19 17.41
CA PHE A 431 23.26 7.79 16.59
C PHE A 431 22.89 6.67 15.62
N ASP A 432 23.59 6.62 14.50
CA ASP A 432 23.66 5.51 13.56
C ASP A 432 25.05 5.46 12.90
N ASP A 433 25.18 4.77 11.77
CA ASP A 433 26.47 4.62 11.08
C ASP A 433 26.94 5.93 10.43
N ALA A 434 26.01 6.84 10.09
CA ALA A 434 26.31 8.11 9.45
C ALA A 434 26.66 9.22 10.45
N PHE A 435 25.97 9.26 11.60
CA PHE A 435 26.13 10.36 12.56
C PHE A 435 25.87 9.90 13.99
N ASP A 436 26.65 10.43 14.94
CA ASP A 436 26.51 10.17 16.37
C ASP A 436 26.49 11.49 17.14
N VAL A 437 25.30 11.89 17.62
CA VAL A 437 25.12 13.17 18.32
C VAL A 437 25.90 13.22 19.64
N VAL A 438 26.06 12.08 20.30
CA VAL A 438 26.80 11.96 21.57
C VAL A 438 28.27 12.21 21.31
N GLN A 439 28.81 11.56 20.28
CA GLN A 439 30.18 11.81 19.82
C GLN A 439 30.38 13.28 19.45
N LYS A 440 29.44 13.90 18.73
CA LYS A 440 29.52 15.31 18.35
C LYS A 440 29.47 16.27 19.53
N PHE A 441 28.71 15.95 20.58
CA PHE A 441 28.75 16.71 21.84
C PHE A 441 30.11 16.62 22.53
N ILE A 442 30.74 15.45 22.53
CA ILE A 442 32.07 15.24 23.11
C ILE A 442 33.13 15.99 22.30
N GLU A 443 33.12 15.84 20.96
CA GLU A 443 34.10 16.44 20.04
C GLU A 443 34.14 17.96 20.12
N ASN A 444 32.97 18.58 20.33
CA ASN A 444 32.81 20.03 20.37
C ASN A 444 32.60 20.59 21.78
N SER A 445 32.93 19.80 22.81
CA SER A 445 32.84 20.20 24.23
C SER A 445 31.46 20.73 24.66
N GLN A 446 30.38 20.24 24.07
CA GLN A 446 29.00 20.59 24.40
C GLN A 446 28.50 19.79 25.63
N ASN A 447 29.27 19.87 26.72
CA ASN A 447 29.09 19.06 27.93
C ASN A 447 27.74 19.28 28.62
N HIS A 448 27.18 20.48 28.51
CA HIS A 448 25.82 20.78 29.00
C HIS A 448 24.76 19.93 28.29
N LEU A 449 24.81 19.83 26.95
CA LEU A 449 23.88 19.02 26.16
C LEU A 449 24.12 17.53 26.36
N LEU A 450 25.38 17.11 26.49
CA LEU A 450 25.74 15.73 26.85
C LEU A 450 25.12 15.31 28.19
N ASN A 451 25.29 16.12 29.23
CA ASN A 451 24.70 15.87 30.54
C ASN A 451 23.17 15.83 30.48
N LEU A 452 22.56 16.75 29.72
CA LEU A 452 21.11 16.80 29.53
C LEU A 452 20.59 15.52 28.86
N LEU A 453 21.28 15.06 27.82
CA LEU A 453 20.94 13.85 27.07
C LEU A 453 20.93 12.64 28.00
N PHE A 454 21.99 12.41 28.79
CA PHE A 454 22.01 11.33 29.78
C PHE A 454 20.85 11.47 30.78
N LYS A 455 20.63 12.66 31.36
CA LYS A 455 19.51 12.88 32.30
C LYS A 455 18.15 12.51 31.73
N GLN A 456 17.89 12.78 30.44
CA GLN A 456 16.61 12.45 29.81
C GLN A 456 16.49 10.97 29.41
N CYS A 457 17.59 10.32 29.01
CA CYS A 457 17.56 8.92 28.59
C CYS A 457 17.45 7.93 29.77
N ILE A 458 17.81 8.35 30.98
CA ILE A 458 17.98 7.52 32.19
C ILE A 458 16.66 7.02 32.82
N PHE A 459 15.50 7.60 32.54
CA PHE A 459 14.22 7.10 33.11
C PHE A 459 13.16 6.93 32.03
N ASN A 460 13.12 5.74 31.40
CA ASN A 460 12.03 5.41 30.48
C ASN A 460 10.72 5.10 31.25
N ASN A 461 9.59 5.13 30.55
CA ASN A 461 8.27 4.91 31.16
C ASN A 461 8.18 3.55 31.89
N ASP A 462 8.90 2.53 31.46
CA ASP A 462 8.94 1.21 32.11
C ASP A 462 9.64 1.26 33.48
N ALA A 463 10.72 2.02 33.60
CA ALA A 463 11.40 2.25 34.87
C ALA A 463 10.47 2.95 35.86
N ILE A 464 9.76 3.99 35.39
CA ILE A 464 8.78 4.74 36.18
C ILE A 464 7.60 3.83 36.57
N TYR A 465 7.06 3.05 35.64
CA TYR A 465 5.97 2.11 35.90
C TYR A 465 6.35 1.09 36.97
N HIS A 466 7.53 0.48 36.88
CA HIS A 466 7.98 -0.46 37.90
C HIS A 466 8.21 0.20 39.27
N LEU A 467 8.71 1.45 39.32
CA LEU A 467 8.81 2.20 40.58
C LEU A 467 7.41 2.45 41.19
N LEU A 468 6.43 2.81 40.37
CA LEU A 468 5.05 2.97 40.79
C LEU A 468 4.43 1.66 41.29
N LEU A 469 4.78 0.53 40.67
CA LEU A 469 4.31 -0.79 41.08
C LEU A 469 4.88 -1.22 42.43
N LEU A 470 6.17 -0.97 42.66
CA LEU A 470 6.83 -1.19 43.96
C LEU A 470 6.23 -0.32 45.05
N TYR A 471 5.93 0.95 44.74
CA TYR A 471 5.24 1.86 45.65
C TYR A 471 3.82 1.35 45.99
N LYS A 472 3.01 1.01 44.98
CA LYS A 472 1.65 0.50 45.15
C LYS A 472 1.62 -0.76 46.01
N ASN A 473 2.59 -1.65 45.82
CA ASN A 473 2.68 -2.92 46.55
C ASN A 473 3.40 -2.79 47.91
N LYS A 474 3.76 -1.56 48.33
CA LYS A 474 4.53 -1.27 49.55
C LYS A 474 5.81 -2.10 49.68
N THR A 475 6.42 -2.47 48.55
CA THR A 475 7.65 -3.26 48.53
C THR A 475 8.82 -2.35 48.90
N LYS A 476 9.42 -2.58 50.08
CA LYS A 476 10.61 -1.82 50.51
C LYS A 476 11.84 -2.26 49.71
N LEU A 477 12.49 -1.30 49.05
CA LEU A 477 13.82 -1.49 48.48
C LEU A 477 14.88 -0.94 49.43
N ASN A 478 15.89 -1.73 49.73
CA ASN A 478 17.08 -1.21 50.41
C ASN A 478 17.94 -0.37 49.45
N ARG A 479 18.89 0.41 49.98
CA ARG A 479 19.70 1.35 49.19
C ARG A 479 20.47 0.66 48.04
N LYS A 480 20.94 -0.57 48.24
CA LYS A 480 21.62 -1.37 47.21
C LYS A 480 20.64 -1.83 46.13
N GLN A 481 19.47 -2.31 46.51
CA GLN A 481 18.41 -2.75 45.59
C GLN A 481 17.83 -1.59 44.78
N LEU A 482 17.61 -0.43 45.40
CA LEU A 482 17.19 0.77 44.68
C LEU A 482 18.26 1.22 43.71
N LYS A 483 19.54 1.27 44.12
CA LYS A 483 20.65 1.60 43.23
C LYS A 483 20.76 0.60 42.07
N TRP A 484 20.68 -0.70 42.34
CA TRP A 484 20.67 -1.76 41.34
C TRP A 484 19.47 -1.67 40.39
N PHE A 485 18.27 -1.42 40.92
CA PHE A 485 17.04 -1.29 40.15
C PHE A 485 17.08 -0.08 39.23
N LEU A 486 17.49 1.09 39.75
CA LEU A 486 17.73 2.28 38.97
C LEU A 486 18.80 1.99 37.90
N ASN A 487 19.89 1.30 38.25
CA ASN A 487 20.94 0.96 37.29
C ASN A 487 20.48 -0.01 36.18
N LYS A 488 19.61 -0.99 36.48
CA LYS A 488 19.14 -2.00 35.52
C LYS A 488 18.05 -1.48 34.58
N LYS A 489 17.27 -0.49 35.02
CA LYS A 489 16.16 0.10 34.26
C LYS A 489 16.48 1.51 33.72
N LYS A 490 17.73 1.95 33.86
CA LYS A 490 18.23 3.22 33.33
C LYS A 490 18.49 3.16 31.82
N GLY A 491 17.45 3.40 31.02
CA GLY A 491 17.58 3.97 29.67
C GLY A 491 18.21 3.14 28.54
N ASN A 492 17.78 3.43 27.30
CA ASN A 492 18.24 2.79 26.06
C ASN A 492 19.64 3.22 25.56
N LEU A 493 20.43 3.94 26.37
CA LEU A 493 21.70 4.54 25.95
C LEU A 493 22.88 3.96 26.74
N SER A 494 23.51 2.92 26.20
CA SER A 494 24.77 2.38 26.75
C SER A 494 25.95 3.26 26.38
N VAL A 495 26.79 3.60 27.36
CA VAL A 495 28.08 4.26 27.11
C VAL A 495 28.96 3.35 26.26
N LYS A 496 29.55 3.90 25.19
CA LYS A 496 30.42 3.16 24.25
C LYS A 496 31.89 3.45 24.54
N LYS A 497 32.75 2.43 24.47
CA LYS A 497 34.22 2.57 24.60
C LYS A 497 34.80 3.65 23.67
N ARG A 498 34.24 3.80 22.45
CA ARG A 498 34.67 4.84 21.50
C ARG A 498 34.50 6.27 22.04
N TRP A 499 33.49 6.52 22.87
CA TRP A 499 33.23 7.85 23.42
C TRP A 499 34.31 8.27 24.42
N TYR A 500 34.82 7.35 25.25
CA TYR A 500 35.99 7.62 26.10
C TYR A 500 37.25 7.92 25.30
N LYS A 501 37.50 7.12 24.25
CA LYS A 501 38.66 7.34 23.36
C LYS A 501 38.64 8.75 22.77
N ILE A 502 37.47 9.18 22.27
CA ILE A 502 37.29 10.50 21.67
C ILE A 502 37.38 11.61 22.73
N ALA A 503 36.78 11.44 23.90
CA ALA A 503 36.88 12.41 24.99
C ALA A 503 38.34 12.64 25.42
N ASN A 504 39.13 11.57 25.52
CA ASN A 504 40.56 11.66 25.82
C ASN A 504 41.36 12.34 24.68
N GLN A 505 41.11 11.96 23.42
CA GLN A 505 41.74 12.58 22.24
C GLN A 505 41.46 14.08 22.14
N LYS A 506 40.27 14.51 22.56
CA LYS A 506 39.83 15.90 22.55
C LYS A 506 40.12 16.64 23.86
N GLN A 507 40.79 15.99 24.82
CA GLN A 507 41.10 16.55 26.15
C GLN A 507 39.85 17.12 26.85
N ASN A 508 38.71 16.44 26.70
CA ASN A 508 37.44 16.86 27.29
C ASN A 508 37.19 16.11 28.62
N ASP A 509 37.87 16.57 29.68
CA ASP A 509 37.82 15.96 31.01
C ASP A 509 36.42 15.95 31.62
N GLN A 510 35.63 16.99 31.32
CA GLN A 510 34.25 17.06 31.80
C GLN A 510 33.36 16.01 31.10
N ALA A 511 33.58 15.71 29.81
CA ALA A 511 32.91 14.59 29.16
C ALA A 511 33.35 13.25 29.76
N LEU A 512 34.64 13.05 30.07
CA LEU A 512 35.11 11.84 30.76
C LEU A 512 34.37 11.64 32.09
N LYS A 513 34.22 12.71 32.88
CA LYS A 513 33.43 12.69 34.11
C LYS A 513 31.97 12.30 33.85
N ILE A 514 31.29 12.98 32.92
CA ILE A 514 29.89 12.68 32.58
C ILE A 514 29.74 11.23 32.11
N LEU A 515 30.63 10.73 31.25
CA LEU A 515 30.59 9.36 30.77
C LEU A 515 30.77 8.38 31.93
N SER A 516 31.77 8.59 32.81
CA SER A 516 32.02 7.71 33.97
C SER A 516 30.85 7.66 34.97
N GLU A 517 30.15 8.78 35.16
CA GLU A 517 28.97 8.85 36.04
C GLU A 517 27.76 8.11 35.45
N ASN A 518 27.77 7.87 34.13
CA ASN A 518 26.67 7.27 33.38
C ASN A 518 27.04 5.95 32.69
N ASP A 519 28.25 5.43 32.90
CA ASP A 519 28.72 4.16 32.41
C ASP A 519 28.55 3.10 33.49
N PHE A 520 27.67 2.15 33.23
CA PHE A 520 27.29 1.10 34.17
C PHE A 520 27.74 -0.28 33.69
N THR A 521 28.66 -0.33 32.71
CA THR A 521 29.20 -1.58 32.16
C THR A 521 30.42 -2.13 32.91
N PHE A 522 30.68 -1.61 34.10
CA PHE A 522 31.70 -2.09 35.04
C PHE A 522 31.12 -2.78 36.26
#